data_AF-A0A7W0Q4Y6-F1
#
_entry.id   AF-A0A7W0Q4Y6-F1
#
_cell.length_a   1.000
_cell.length_b   1.000
_cell.length_c   1.000
_cell.angle_alpha   90.00
_cell.angle_beta   90.00
_cell.angle_gamma   90.00
#
_symmetry.space_group_name_H-M   'P 1'
#
loop_
_entity.id
_entity.type
_entity.pdbx_description
1 polymer ?
#
loop_
_entity_poly.entity_id
_entity_poly.type
_entity_poly.pdbx_seq_one_letter_code
_entity_poly.pdbx_strand_id
1 'polypeptide(L)'
;ARRAADSGDQRQAETLLIEAAHAAMAQGGPRAAVPLQRGLARILLASGDRPAAIEAYRGILNVEPDGASDRVALAEIYAVDDPQRAIGELRKVLERDIHHAPAYRLLSSFYNRLGDIDRATRVLTALDLLGFAEEADRVTSQRLRAVRVAAPLRRVLDAEQRERYLLTTAAREPLGEVFDAFAEALSNRVAQPSLGTNLMPAQATGDPRLLQFAAEIGAMYQTDAEIFVGEKVPGMAAVTAYPRRLLVIDRQLLGESDAALRFLFGYAFEAIRGGYATLLQVGARQRRELAQLLRALVSPEGDSSGAAAELVDSASLEAQAVLERHAGQRDVDAGAFLDGMLALAKRAGLVACDDFSAAIWMVARMTGEQLATHDATVALGSVLGGPDLVRFYLSDDYQALRDLLVAPN
;
A
#
# COMPACT_ATOMS: atom_id res chain seq x y z
N ALA A 1 -26.04 12.60 -34.77
CA ALA A 1 -25.34 11.54 -34.03
C ALA A 1 -26.32 10.55 -33.40
N ARG A 2 -26.85 10.75 -32.17
CA ARG A 2 -27.72 9.75 -31.49
C ARG A 2 -28.89 9.25 -32.33
N ARG A 3 -29.73 10.17 -32.86
CA ARG A 3 -30.84 9.81 -33.75
C ARG A 3 -30.43 8.99 -34.99
N ALA A 4 -29.25 9.25 -35.54
CA ALA A 4 -28.72 8.51 -36.69
C ALA A 4 -28.23 7.11 -36.27
N ALA A 5 -27.58 7.00 -35.11
CA ALA A 5 -27.20 5.72 -34.53
C ALA A 5 -28.44 4.87 -34.17
N ASP A 6 -29.46 5.48 -33.56
CA ASP A 6 -30.73 4.83 -33.19
C ASP A 6 -31.51 4.36 -34.42
N SER A 7 -31.37 5.05 -35.58
CA SER A 7 -31.95 4.64 -36.86
C SER A 7 -31.10 3.63 -37.65
N GLY A 8 -29.98 3.15 -37.08
CA GLY A 8 -29.06 2.21 -37.73
C GLY A 8 -28.07 2.84 -38.72
N ASP A 9 -28.09 4.17 -38.91
CA ASP A 9 -27.15 4.89 -39.76
C ASP A 9 -25.89 5.28 -38.96
N GLN A 10 -25.07 4.27 -38.67
CA GLN A 10 -23.85 4.42 -37.87
C GLN A 10 -22.81 5.31 -38.54
N ARG A 11 -22.64 5.22 -39.87
CA ARG A 11 -21.66 6.04 -40.62
C ARG A 11 -22.00 7.52 -40.55
N GLN A 12 -23.27 7.86 -40.68
CA GLN A 12 -23.72 9.25 -40.51
C GLN A 12 -23.50 9.71 -39.06
N ALA A 13 -23.76 8.85 -38.08
CA ALA A 13 -23.54 9.18 -36.68
C ALA A 13 -22.06 9.45 -36.35
N GLU A 14 -21.14 8.63 -36.88
CA GLU A 14 -19.69 8.79 -36.76
C GLU A 14 -19.21 10.10 -37.39
N THR A 15 -19.59 10.35 -38.65
CA THR A 15 -19.20 11.57 -39.39
C THR A 15 -19.60 12.83 -38.62
N LEU A 16 -20.85 12.87 -38.14
CA LEU A 16 -21.35 14.01 -37.35
C LEU A 16 -20.58 14.21 -36.04
N LEU A 17 -20.11 13.14 -35.39
CA LEU A 17 -19.34 13.25 -34.16
C LEU A 17 -17.90 13.68 -34.41
N ILE A 18 -17.28 13.23 -35.50
CA ILE A 18 -15.93 13.66 -35.90
C ILE A 18 -15.92 15.16 -36.21
N GLU A 19 -16.86 15.63 -37.03
CA GLU A 19 -16.99 17.04 -37.38
C GLU A 19 -17.24 17.91 -36.14
N ALA A 20 -18.15 17.47 -35.26
CA ALA A 20 -18.42 18.17 -34.02
C ALA A 20 -17.20 18.19 -33.09
N ALA A 21 -16.44 17.09 -33.00
CA ALA A 21 -15.24 17.01 -32.18
C ALA A 21 -14.14 17.95 -32.69
N HIS A 22 -13.94 18.05 -34.00
CA HIS A 22 -13.00 19.01 -34.60
C HIS A 22 -13.42 20.46 -34.33
N ALA A 23 -14.71 20.78 -34.48
CA ALA A 23 -15.23 22.11 -34.19
C ALA A 23 -15.06 22.47 -32.70
N ALA A 24 -15.36 21.54 -31.79
CA ALA A 24 -15.16 21.73 -30.35
C ALA A 24 -13.67 21.92 -30.00
N MET A 25 -12.79 21.15 -30.63
CA MET A 25 -11.34 21.27 -30.45
C MET A 25 -10.80 22.63 -30.91
N ALA A 26 -11.31 23.14 -32.03
CA ALA A 26 -10.91 24.45 -32.56
C ALA A 26 -11.37 25.61 -31.66
N GLN A 27 -12.50 25.48 -30.97
CA GLN A 27 -13.07 26.55 -30.14
C GLN A 27 -12.62 26.50 -28.67
N GLY A 28 -12.49 25.30 -28.10
CA GLY A 28 -12.27 25.07 -26.66
C GLY A 28 -11.09 24.16 -26.33
N GLY A 29 -10.26 23.82 -27.31
CA GLY A 29 -9.09 22.95 -27.15
C GLY A 29 -9.44 21.46 -27.00
N PRO A 30 -8.43 20.59 -26.81
CA PRO A 30 -8.60 19.13 -26.81
C PRO A 30 -9.63 18.62 -25.79
N ARG A 31 -9.70 19.23 -24.60
CA ARG A 31 -10.65 18.83 -23.54
C ARG A 31 -12.11 19.06 -23.95
N ALA A 32 -12.40 20.10 -24.74
CA ALA A 32 -13.77 20.36 -25.19
C ALA A 32 -14.30 19.27 -26.15
N ALA A 33 -13.41 18.55 -26.84
CA ALA A 33 -13.77 17.47 -27.74
C ALA A 33 -14.01 16.13 -27.00
N VAL A 34 -13.54 15.97 -25.77
CA VAL A 34 -13.57 14.68 -25.04
C VAL A 34 -14.97 14.08 -24.93
N PRO A 35 -16.04 14.81 -24.55
CA PRO A 35 -17.39 14.23 -24.49
C PRO A 35 -17.89 13.69 -25.84
N LEU A 36 -17.49 14.33 -26.94
CA LEU A 36 -17.85 13.91 -28.31
C LEU A 36 -17.04 12.69 -28.73
N GLN A 37 -15.75 12.65 -28.40
CA GLN A 37 -14.88 11.50 -28.61
C GLN A 37 -15.37 10.26 -27.82
N ARG A 38 -15.83 10.42 -26.58
CA ARG A 38 -16.48 9.33 -25.81
C ARG A 38 -17.72 8.80 -26.52
N GLY A 39 -18.52 9.70 -27.09
CA GLY A 39 -19.69 9.33 -27.89
C GLY A 39 -19.29 8.52 -29.12
N LEU A 40 -18.24 8.94 -29.82
CA LEU A 40 -17.71 8.27 -31.01
C LEU A 40 -17.18 6.87 -30.65
N ALA A 41 -16.37 6.76 -29.60
CA ALA A 41 -15.83 5.49 -29.12
C ALA A 41 -16.92 4.46 -28.81
N ARG A 42 -18.04 4.89 -28.20
CA ARG A 42 -19.20 4.01 -27.93
C ARG A 42 -19.90 3.55 -29.21
N ILE A 43 -20.01 4.42 -30.23
CA ILE A 43 -20.61 4.04 -31.52
C ILE A 43 -19.71 3.05 -32.24
N LEU A 44 -18.39 3.30 -32.28
CA LEU A 44 -17.40 2.39 -32.86
C LEU A 44 -17.44 1.01 -32.17
N LEU A 45 -17.59 0.97 -30.85
CA LEU A 45 -17.76 -0.28 -30.13
C LEU A 45 -19.08 -0.99 -30.50
N ALA A 46 -20.18 -0.25 -30.62
CA ALA A 46 -21.49 -0.78 -31.00
C ALA A 46 -21.53 -1.26 -32.47
N SER A 47 -20.69 -0.71 -33.35
CA SER A 47 -20.53 -1.17 -34.74
C SER A 47 -19.60 -2.39 -34.86
N GLY A 48 -18.97 -2.80 -33.76
CA GLY A 48 -18.05 -3.94 -33.71
C GLY A 48 -16.60 -3.60 -34.04
N ASP A 49 -16.29 -2.33 -34.34
CA ASP A 49 -14.93 -1.85 -34.59
C ASP A 49 -14.19 -1.60 -33.27
N ARG A 50 -13.85 -2.71 -32.60
CA ARG A 50 -13.07 -2.72 -31.35
C ARG A 50 -11.72 -2.01 -31.48
N PRO A 51 -10.91 -2.24 -32.53
CA PRO A 51 -9.65 -1.52 -32.71
C PRO A 51 -9.83 0.01 -32.75
N ALA A 52 -10.81 0.52 -33.50
CA ALA A 52 -11.06 1.96 -33.55
C ALA A 52 -11.56 2.51 -32.21
N ALA A 53 -12.41 1.77 -31.50
CA ALA A 53 -12.87 2.16 -30.16
C ALA A 53 -11.70 2.24 -29.15
N ILE A 54 -10.75 1.29 -29.19
CA ILE A 54 -9.55 1.30 -28.35
C ILE A 54 -8.71 2.56 -28.61
N GLU A 55 -8.44 2.88 -29.88
CA GLU A 55 -7.66 4.06 -30.24
C GLU A 55 -8.37 5.36 -29.83
N ALA A 56 -9.70 5.42 -29.96
CA ALA A 56 -10.49 6.55 -29.49
C ALA A 56 -10.37 6.74 -27.97
N TYR A 57 -10.52 5.67 -27.17
CA TYR A 57 -10.36 5.75 -25.71
C TYR A 57 -8.92 6.08 -25.28
N ARG A 58 -7.90 5.57 -25.98
CA ARG A 58 -6.51 5.97 -25.75
C ARG A 58 -6.29 7.46 -26.02
N GLY A 59 -6.84 7.97 -27.11
CA GLY A 59 -6.81 9.40 -27.43
C GLY A 59 -7.46 10.26 -26.35
N ILE A 60 -8.60 9.81 -25.81
CA ILE A 60 -9.28 10.46 -24.67
C ILE A 60 -8.38 10.47 -23.43
N LEU A 61 -7.78 9.32 -23.08
CA LEU A 61 -6.90 9.19 -21.91
C LEU A 61 -5.57 9.95 -22.05
N ASN A 62 -5.14 10.29 -23.27
CA ASN A 62 -4.01 11.21 -23.47
C ASN A 62 -4.36 12.65 -23.09
N VAL A 63 -5.65 13.03 -23.17
CA VAL A 63 -6.14 14.36 -22.82
C VAL A 63 -6.60 14.42 -21.35
N GLU A 64 -7.26 13.36 -20.89
CA GLU A 64 -7.76 13.18 -19.52
C GLU A 64 -7.25 11.85 -18.91
N PRO A 65 -6.00 11.80 -18.43
CA PRO A 65 -5.39 10.55 -17.94
C PRO A 65 -6.11 9.93 -16.73
N ASP A 66 -6.83 10.72 -15.95
CA ASP A 66 -7.48 10.25 -14.73
C ASP A 66 -8.96 9.88 -14.93
N GLY A 67 -9.43 9.80 -16.18
CA GLY A 67 -10.81 9.45 -16.52
C GLY A 67 -11.17 8.01 -16.15
N ALA A 68 -11.69 7.78 -14.93
CA ALA A 68 -12.02 6.45 -14.43
C ALA A 68 -13.02 5.70 -15.33
N SER A 69 -14.09 6.37 -15.76
CA SER A 69 -15.09 5.76 -16.66
C SER A 69 -14.50 5.36 -18.02
N ASP A 70 -13.55 6.13 -18.54
CA ASP A 70 -12.90 5.84 -19.82
C ASP A 70 -11.92 4.66 -19.69
N ARG A 71 -11.21 4.57 -18.56
CA ARG A 71 -10.36 3.40 -18.24
C ARG A 71 -11.18 2.13 -18.04
N VAL A 72 -12.34 2.22 -17.37
CA VAL A 72 -13.27 1.09 -17.21
C VAL A 72 -13.77 0.63 -18.58
N ALA A 73 -14.22 1.55 -19.44
CA ALA A 73 -14.66 1.20 -20.79
C ALA A 73 -13.52 0.54 -21.59
N LEU A 74 -12.31 1.07 -21.51
CA LEU A 74 -11.14 0.48 -22.16
C LEU A 74 -10.82 -0.92 -21.61
N ALA A 75 -10.95 -1.13 -20.30
CA ALA A 75 -10.77 -2.43 -19.67
C ALA A 75 -11.79 -3.46 -20.17
N GLU A 76 -13.06 -3.10 -20.25
CA GLU A 76 -14.12 -3.98 -20.78
C GLU A 76 -13.86 -4.39 -22.23
N ILE A 77 -13.35 -3.46 -23.06
CA ILE A 77 -12.97 -3.77 -24.44
C ILE A 77 -11.76 -4.72 -24.46
N TYR A 78 -10.72 -4.46 -23.67
CA TYR A 78 -9.56 -5.34 -23.58
C TYR A 78 -9.89 -6.73 -23.05
N ALA A 79 -10.86 -6.89 -22.15
CA ALA A 79 -11.18 -8.17 -21.52
C ALA A 79 -11.65 -9.28 -22.46
N VAL A 80 -11.92 -8.94 -23.72
CA VAL A 80 -12.24 -9.90 -24.79
C VAL A 80 -10.98 -10.61 -25.29
N ASP A 81 -9.93 -9.86 -25.60
CA ASP A 81 -8.74 -10.35 -26.30
C ASP A 81 -7.49 -10.41 -25.40
N ASP A 82 -7.40 -9.49 -24.44
CA ASP A 82 -6.27 -9.33 -23.53
C ASP A 82 -6.76 -8.98 -22.09
N PRO A 83 -7.18 -9.99 -21.31
CA PRO A 83 -7.66 -9.78 -19.94
C PRO A 83 -6.58 -9.21 -19.01
N GLN A 84 -5.30 -9.39 -19.32
CA GLN A 84 -4.21 -8.81 -18.52
C GLN A 84 -4.12 -7.30 -18.69
N ARG A 85 -4.26 -6.78 -19.92
CA ARG A 85 -4.40 -5.33 -20.14
C ARG A 85 -5.64 -4.76 -19.47
N ALA A 86 -6.75 -5.49 -19.50
CA ALA A 86 -7.97 -5.07 -18.82
C ALA A 86 -7.76 -4.90 -17.31
N ILE A 87 -7.12 -5.87 -16.67
CA ILE A 87 -6.73 -5.81 -15.25
C ILE A 87 -5.82 -4.59 -14.98
N GLY A 88 -4.85 -4.33 -15.86
CA GLY A 88 -3.97 -3.18 -15.76
C GLY A 88 -4.71 -1.83 -15.76
N GLU A 89 -5.71 -1.66 -16.63
CA GLU A 89 -6.53 -0.44 -16.66
C GLU A 89 -7.39 -0.26 -15.41
N LEU A 90 -8.01 -1.34 -14.90
CA LEU A 90 -8.78 -1.29 -13.65
C LEU A 90 -7.91 -0.98 -12.43
N ARG A 91 -6.68 -1.51 -12.38
CA ARG A 91 -5.73 -1.17 -11.31
C ARG A 91 -5.35 0.30 -11.32
N LYS A 92 -5.18 0.92 -12.50
CA LYS A 92 -4.94 2.38 -12.59
C LYS A 92 -6.13 3.19 -12.04
N VAL A 93 -7.37 2.71 -12.23
CA VAL A 93 -8.55 3.32 -11.61
C VAL A 93 -8.43 3.26 -10.08
N LEU A 94 -8.14 2.10 -9.52
CA LEU A 94 -8.02 1.90 -8.07
C LEU A 94 -6.79 2.58 -7.45
N GLU A 95 -5.72 2.77 -8.22
CA GLU A 95 -4.56 3.56 -7.79
C GLU A 95 -4.95 5.02 -7.57
N ARG A 96 -5.81 5.58 -8.43
CA ARG A 96 -6.31 6.96 -8.29
C ARG A 96 -7.43 7.07 -7.26
N ASP A 97 -8.43 6.20 -7.36
CA ASP A 97 -9.63 6.22 -6.54
C ASP A 97 -9.98 4.81 -6.03
N ILE A 98 -9.68 4.58 -4.75
CA ILE A 98 -10.03 3.33 -4.06
C ILE A 98 -11.53 3.20 -3.79
N HIS A 99 -12.34 4.25 -4.00
CA HIS A 99 -13.79 4.22 -3.78
C HIS A 99 -14.61 3.90 -5.05
N HIS A 100 -13.94 3.40 -6.09
CA HIS A 100 -14.58 3.06 -7.36
C HIS A 100 -15.11 1.62 -7.39
N ALA A 101 -16.24 1.37 -6.72
CA ALA A 101 -16.85 0.04 -6.59
C ALA A 101 -17.01 -0.76 -7.92
N PRO A 102 -17.41 -0.16 -9.07
CA PRO A 102 -17.50 -0.92 -10.32
C PRO A 102 -16.16 -1.53 -10.78
N ALA A 103 -15.03 -0.89 -10.45
CA ALA A 103 -13.72 -1.37 -10.85
C ALA A 103 -13.34 -2.64 -10.08
N TYR A 104 -13.67 -2.71 -8.79
CA TYR A 104 -13.52 -3.92 -7.98
C TYR A 104 -14.33 -5.10 -8.52
N ARG A 105 -15.59 -4.89 -8.89
CA ARG A 105 -16.46 -5.97 -9.39
C ARG A 105 -15.97 -6.52 -10.74
N LEU A 106 -15.54 -5.64 -11.64
CA LEU A 106 -14.91 -6.06 -12.89
C LEU A 106 -13.58 -6.78 -12.64
N LEU A 107 -12.75 -6.26 -11.74
CA LEU A 107 -11.45 -6.84 -11.42
C LEU A 107 -11.59 -8.24 -10.80
N SER A 108 -12.51 -8.43 -9.86
CA SER A 108 -12.78 -9.74 -9.25
C SER A 108 -13.36 -10.73 -10.26
N SER A 109 -14.26 -10.27 -11.13
CA SER A 109 -14.81 -11.07 -12.24
C SER A 109 -13.71 -11.53 -13.21
N PHE A 110 -12.78 -10.65 -13.58
CA PHE A 110 -11.66 -11.00 -14.46
C PHE A 110 -10.71 -12.00 -13.82
N TYR A 111 -10.31 -11.79 -12.56
CA TYR A 111 -9.48 -12.77 -11.85
C TYR A 111 -10.17 -14.12 -11.71
N ASN A 112 -11.46 -14.15 -11.37
CA ASN A 112 -12.23 -15.39 -11.27
C ASN A 112 -12.32 -16.13 -12.62
N ARG A 113 -12.53 -15.41 -13.73
CA ARG A 113 -12.53 -16.00 -15.09
C ARG A 113 -11.17 -16.57 -15.49
N LEU A 114 -10.08 -16.00 -14.98
CA LEU A 114 -8.71 -16.49 -15.19
C LEU A 114 -8.33 -17.63 -14.24
N GLY A 115 -9.21 -18.00 -13.29
CA GLY A 115 -8.93 -19.00 -12.26
C GLY A 115 -8.02 -18.51 -11.14
N ASP A 116 -7.74 -17.21 -11.06
CA ASP A 116 -6.97 -16.61 -9.96
C ASP A 116 -7.88 -16.33 -8.76
N ILE A 117 -8.19 -17.40 -8.04
CA ILE A 117 -9.13 -17.41 -6.91
C ILE A 117 -8.61 -16.54 -5.75
N ASP A 118 -7.29 -16.55 -5.50
CA ASP A 118 -6.69 -15.74 -4.45
C ASP A 118 -6.87 -14.25 -4.74
N ARG A 119 -6.51 -13.78 -5.94
CA ARG A 119 -6.70 -12.37 -6.31
C ARG A 119 -8.17 -11.97 -6.31
N ALA A 120 -9.06 -12.80 -6.86
CA ALA A 120 -10.49 -12.52 -6.85
C ALA A 120 -11.04 -12.37 -5.41
N THR A 121 -10.60 -13.24 -4.49
CA THR A 121 -10.97 -13.17 -3.06
C THR A 121 -10.44 -11.90 -2.39
N ARG A 122 -9.18 -11.50 -2.68
CA ARG A 122 -8.59 -10.26 -2.15
C ARG A 122 -9.37 -9.03 -2.59
N VAL A 123 -9.72 -8.95 -3.88
CA VAL A 123 -10.50 -7.83 -4.44
C VAL A 123 -11.88 -7.72 -3.77
N LEU A 124 -12.60 -8.84 -3.60
CA LEU A 124 -13.90 -8.82 -2.92
C LEU A 124 -13.78 -8.52 -1.42
N THR A 125 -12.70 -8.94 -0.77
CA THR A 125 -12.44 -8.60 0.64
C THR A 125 -12.22 -7.10 0.81
N ALA A 126 -11.44 -6.47 -0.07
CA ALA A 126 -11.25 -5.02 -0.05
C ALA A 126 -12.56 -4.26 -0.35
N LEU A 127 -13.35 -4.72 -1.33
CA LEU A 127 -14.65 -4.14 -1.67
C LEU A 127 -15.63 -4.15 -0.47
N ASP A 128 -15.66 -5.24 0.29
CA ASP A 128 -16.52 -5.38 1.48
C ASP A 128 -16.06 -4.48 2.62
N LEU A 129 -14.75 -4.44 2.90
CA LEU A 129 -14.19 -3.54 3.92
C LEU A 129 -14.36 -2.06 3.58
N LEU A 130 -14.37 -1.70 2.30
CA LEU A 130 -14.69 -0.33 1.87
C LEU A 130 -16.19 0.02 1.99
N GLY A 131 -17.05 -0.97 2.31
CA GLY A 131 -18.49 -0.76 2.48
C GLY A 131 -19.29 -0.76 1.17
N PHE A 132 -18.68 -1.21 0.07
CA PHE A 132 -19.31 -1.19 -1.25
C PHE A 132 -19.82 -2.57 -1.72
N ALA A 133 -19.55 -3.64 -0.96
CA ALA A 133 -20.02 -4.97 -1.33
C ALA A 133 -21.54 -5.09 -1.19
N GLU A 134 -22.14 -5.61 -2.25
CA GLU A 134 -23.54 -6.03 -2.27
C GLU A 134 -23.66 -7.51 -1.88
N GLU A 135 -24.89 -7.99 -1.66
CA GLU A 135 -25.12 -9.39 -1.27
C GLU A 135 -24.54 -10.39 -2.28
N ALA A 136 -24.66 -10.09 -3.58
CA ALA A 136 -24.06 -10.92 -4.63
C ALA A 136 -22.52 -10.98 -4.55
N ASP A 137 -21.88 -9.87 -4.15
CA ASP A 137 -20.43 -9.80 -3.96
C ASP A 137 -20.01 -10.68 -2.76
N ARG A 138 -20.77 -10.62 -1.65
CA ARG A 138 -20.52 -11.44 -0.45
C ARG A 138 -20.72 -12.93 -0.70
N VAL A 139 -21.79 -13.31 -1.40
CA VAL A 139 -22.03 -14.71 -1.81
C VAL A 139 -20.90 -15.22 -2.69
N THR A 140 -20.43 -14.40 -3.64
CA THR A 140 -19.29 -14.75 -4.49
C THR A 140 -18.02 -14.90 -3.65
N SER A 141 -17.73 -13.96 -2.75
CA SER A 141 -16.59 -14.00 -1.85
C SER A 141 -16.59 -15.26 -0.98
N GLN A 142 -17.73 -15.62 -0.40
CA GLN A 142 -17.88 -16.83 0.41
C GLN A 142 -17.60 -18.11 -0.41
N ARG A 143 -18.11 -18.19 -1.64
CA ARG A 143 -17.86 -19.32 -2.53
C ARG A 143 -16.37 -19.46 -2.87
N LEU A 144 -15.69 -18.35 -3.18
CA LEU A 144 -14.26 -18.36 -3.49
C LEU A 144 -13.41 -18.72 -2.27
N ARG A 145 -13.74 -18.18 -1.09
CA ARG A 145 -13.09 -18.53 0.18
C ARG A 145 -13.22 -20.02 0.51
N ALA A 146 -14.36 -20.65 0.19
CA ALA A 146 -14.58 -22.07 0.45
C ALA A 146 -13.67 -23.01 -0.36
N VAL A 147 -13.15 -22.55 -1.51
CA VAL A 147 -12.24 -23.33 -2.36
C VAL A 147 -10.79 -22.86 -2.29
N ARG A 148 -10.53 -21.75 -1.60
CA ARG A 148 -9.18 -21.19 -1.39
C ARG A 148 -8.40 -22.08 -0.43
N VAL A 149 -7.15 -22.38 -0.77
CA VAL A 149 -6.22 -23.10 0.10
C VAL A 149 -5.18 -22.13 0.63
N ALA A 150 -5.32 -21.73 1.90
CA ALA A 150 -4.32 -20.90 2.55
C ALA A 150 -3.06 -21.72 2.87
N ALA A 151 -1.94 -21.33 2.28
CA ALA A 151 -0.66 -21.98 2.53
C ALA A 151 0.19 -21.18 3.54
N PRO A 152 0.92 -21.86 4.43
CA PRO A 152 1.76 -21.20 5.42
C PRO A 152 2.98 -20.55 4.77
N LEU A 153 3.48 -19.47 5.39
CA LEU A 153 4.73 -18.83 5.01
C LEU A 153 5.91 -19.68 5.48
N ARG A 154 6.81 -20.02 4.57
CA ARG A 154 7.91 -21.00 4.76
C ARG A 154 9.29 -20.41 4.53
N ARG A 155 9.40 -19.43 3.62
CA ARG A 155 10.68 -18.82 3.25
C ARG A 155 10.95 -17.54 4.03
N VAL A 156 12.24 -17.19 4.06
CA VAL A 156 12.72 -15.90 4.58
C VAL A 156 12.57 -14.82 3.51
N LEU A 157 12.37 -13.58 3.96
CA LEU A 157 12.38 -12.39 3.12
C LEU A 157 13.79 -11.79 3.12
N ASP A 158 14.55 -11.98 2.04
CA ASP A 158 15.90 -11.40 1.92
C ASP A 158 15.89 -9.88 1.67
N ALA A 159 17.06 -9.25 1.58
CA ALA A 159 17.17 -7.81 1.41
C ALA A 159 16.68 -7.35 0.02
N GLU A 160 17.02 -8.09 -1.04
CA GLU A 160 16.62 -7.77 -2.41
C GLU A 160 15.10 -7.87 -2.58
N GLN A 161 14.50 -8.94 -2.06
CA GLN A 161 13.06 -9.16 -2.09
C GLN A 161 12.30 -8.12 -1.27
N ARG A 162 12.83 -7.76 -0.09
CA ARG A 162 12.29 -6.68 0.74
C ARG A 162 12.27 -5.36 -0.03
N GLU A 163 13.39 -4.97 -0.65
CA GLU A 163 13.51 -3.74 -1.43
C GLU A 163 12.59 -3.73 -2.66
N ARG A 164 12.50 -4.88 -3.34
CA ARG A 164 11.73 -5.01 -4.56
C ARG A 164 10.23 -4.96 -4.30
N TYR A 165 9.73 -5.73 -3.33
CA TYR A 165 8.29 -5.98 -3.18
C TYR A 165 7.64 -5.25 -2.02
N LEU A 166 8.39 -4.89 -0.98
CA LEU A 166 7.80 -4.33 0.24
C LEU A 166 7.98 -2.81 0.33
N LEU A 167 9.17 -2.31 -0.02
CA LEU A 167 9.50 -0.89 0.01
C LEU A 167 8.60 -0.06 -0.92
N THR A 168 8.16 1.10 -0.42
CA THR A 168 7.53 2.12 -1.26
C THR A 168 8.60 2.82 -2.10
N THR A 169 8.23 3.40 -3.25
CA THR A 169 9.15 4.22 -4.04
C THR A 169 9.74 5.37 -3.21
N ALA A 170 8.94 5.95 -2.31
CA ALA A 170 9.38 7.03 -1.43
C ALA A 170 10.38 6.56 -0.36
N ALA A 171 10.37 5.29 0.03
CA ALA A 171 11.27 4.69 1.03
C ALA A 171 12.63 4.25 0.47
N ARG A 172 12.90 4.49 -0.82
CA ARG A 172 14.15 4.13 -1.49
C ARG A 172 15.19 5.25 -1.42
N GLU A 173 16.27 5.09 -2.16
CA GLU A 173 17.32 6.10 -2.33
C GLU A 173 16.78 7.47 -2.79
N PRO A 174 17.41 8.58 -2.40
CA PRO A 174 18.66 8.64 -1.63
C PRO A 174 18.47 8.52 -0.11
N LEU A 175 17.28 8.81 0.42
CA LEU A 175 17.07 8.89 1.87
C LEU A 175 17.06 7.54 2.58
N GLY A 176 16.69 6.45 1.92
CA GLY A 176 16.75 5.12 2.52
C GLY A 176 18.15 4.78 3.02
N GLU A 177 19.15 4.92 2.16
CA GLU A 177 20.53 4.59 2.52
C GLU A 177 21.10 5.54 3.58
N VAL A 178 20.80 6.85 3.48
CA VAL A 178 21.19 7.83 4.49
C VAL A 178 20.53 7.54 5.84
N PHE A 179 19.25 7.18 5.86
CA PHE A 179 18.56 6.84 7.10
C PHE A 179 19.17 5.59 7.73
N ASP A 180 19.40 4.54 6.94
CA ASP A 180 19.97 3.27 7.41
C ASP A 180 21.36 3.48 8.02
N ALA A 181 22.21 4.29 7.38
CA ALA A 181 23.55 4.63 7.86
C ALA A 181 23.55 5.42 9.18
N PHE A 182 22.49 6.17 9.47
CA PHE A 182 22.34 7.00 10.67
C PHE A 182 21.27 6.48 11.64
N ALA A 183 20.73 5.28 11.45
CA ALA A 183 19.52 4.82 12.15
C ALA A 183 19.65 4.89 13.68
N GLU A 184 20.80 4.45 14.22
CA GLU A 184 21.08 4.52 15.67
C GLU A 184 21.18 5.97 16.17
N ALA A 185 21.95 6.81 15.47
CA ALA A 185 22.16 8.19 15.85
C ALA A 185 20.86 9.02 15.77
N LEU A 186 20.04 8.76 14.76
CA LEU A 186 18.70 9.35 14.62
C LEU A 186 17.76 8.86 15.72
N SER A 187 17.78 7.58 16.05
CA SER A 187 16.99 7.01 17.16
C SER A 187 17.35 7.64 18.51
N ASN A 188 18.63 7.89 18.77
CA ASN A 188 19.11 8.50 20.00
C ASN A 188 18.71 9.98 20.17
N ARG A 189 18.29 10.63 19.08
CA ARG A 189 17.84 12.03 19.10
C ARG A 189 16.35 12.20 19.33
N VAL A 190 15.59 11.12 19.23
CA VAL A 190 14.16 11.15 19.49
C VAL A 190 13.87 10.61 20.89
N ALA A 191 12.84 11.16 21.54
CA ALA A 191 12.39 10.66 22.82
C ALA A 191 11.96 9.20 22.67
N GLN A 192 12.56 8.32 23.48
CA GLN A 192 12.20 6.90 23.51
C GLN A 192 10.74 6.73 23.96
N PRO A 193 10.02 5.74 23.41
CA PRO A 193 8.63 5.50 23.78
C PRO A 193 8.52 5.11 25.26
N SER A 194 7.44 5.52 25.92
CA SER A 194 7.07 4.90 27.19
C SER A 194 6.73 3.42 26.94
N LEU A 195 7.30 2.54 27.76
CA LEU A 195 7.02 1.10 27.68
C LEU A 195 5.74 0.71 28.45
N GLY A 196 5.06 1.66 29.09
CA GLY A 196 3.93 1.39 29.97
C GLY A 196 4.37 0.91 31.35
N THR A 197 3.52 0.12 32.01
CA THR A 197 3.68 -0.34 33.40
C THR A 197 3.51 -1.86 33.50
N ASN A 198 3.89 -2.46 34.63
CA ASN A 198 3.71 -3.89 34.91
C ASN A 198 4.26 -4.81 33.80
N LEU A 199 5.47 -4.49 33.33
CA LEU A 199 6.15 -5.24 32.29
C LEU A 199 6.46 -6.67 32.73
N MET A 200 6.09 -7.62 31.88
CA MET A 200 6.33 -9.04 32.07
C MET A 200 6.94 -9.63 30.78
N PRO A 201 8.04 -10.39 30.85
CA PRO A 201 8.56 -11.10 29.68
C PRO A 201 7.50 -12.05 29.09
N ALA A 202 7.45 -12.18 27.77
CA ALA A 202 6.45 -13.01 27.09
C ALA A 202 6.38 -14.45 27.64
N GLN A 203 7.50 -15.02 28.05
CA GLN A 203 7.59 -16.37 28.65
C GLN A 203 6.77 -16.50 29.95
N ALA A 204 6.65 -15.43 30.72
CA ALA A 204 5.93 -15.42 31.99
C ALA A 204 4.42 -15.15 31.84
N THR A 205 3.95 -14.78 30.63
CA THR A 205 2.54 -14.46 30.37
C THR A 205 1.64 -15.69 30.27
N GLY A 206 2.21 -16.86 29.97
CA GLY A 206 1.45 -18.08 29.73
C GLY A 206 0.75 -18.14 28.36
N ASP A 207 0.93 -17.14 27.48
CA ASP A 207 0.42 -17.17 26.10
C ASP A 207 1.50 -17.72 25.13
N PRO A 208 1.40 -18.97 24.67
CA PRO A 208 2.41 -19.58 23.80
C PRO A 208 2.48 -18.90 22.42
N ARG A 209 1.41 -18.21 21.99
CA ARG A 209 1.36 -17.54 20.68
C ARG A 209 2.44 -16.48 20.55
N LEU A 210 2.78 -15.78 21.63
CA LEU A 210 3.78 -14.71 21.59
C LEU A 210 5.17 -15.24 21.21
N LEU A 211 5.59 -16.35 21.82
CA LEU A 211 6.89 -16.96 21.52
C LEU A 211 6.88 -17.64 20.15
N GLN A 212 5.76 -18.28 19.79
CA GLN A 212 5.59 -18.90 18.48
C GLN A 212 5.70 -17.86 17.36
N PHE A 213 4.95 -16.75 17.45
CA PHE A 213 4.94 -15.72 16.41
C PHE A 213 6.26 -14.96 16.37
N ALA A 214 6.90 -14.71 17.52
CA ALA A 214 8.25 -14.16 17.56
C ALA A 214 9.26 -15.05 16.81
N ALA A 215 9.18 -16.37 16.96
CA ALA A 215 10.08 -17.29 16.25
C ALA A 215 9.75 -17.36 14.74
N GLU A 216 8.48 -17.57 14.38
CA GLU A 216 8.04 -17.75 12.99
C GLU A 216 8.25 -16.47 12.16
N ILE A 217 7.75 -15.34 12.65
CA ILE A 217 7.81 -14.06 11.93
C ILE A 217 9.22 -13.47 12.03
N GLY A 218 9.95 -13.74 13.12
CA GLY A 218 11.35 -13.36 13.27
C GLY A 218 12.25 -14.04 12.26
N ALA A 219 12.07 -15.35 12.06
CA ALA A 219 12.76 -16.09 11.01
C ALA A 219 12.43 -15.52 9.62
N MET A 220 11.15 -15.24 9.34
CA MET A 220 10.72 -14.67 8.05
C MET A 220 11.37 -13.31 7.77
N TYR A 221 11.38 -12.39 8.73
CA TYR A 221 11.97 -11.05 8.56
C TYR A 221 13.47 -11.01 8.85
N GLN A 222 14.09 -12.12 9.26
CA GLN A 222 15.50 -12.21 9.65
C GLN A 222 15.87 -11.22 10.78
N THR A 223 15.03 -11.17 11.81
CA THR A 223 15.22 -10.32 12.98
C THR A 223 14.70 -10.99 14.24
N ASP A 224 15.16 -10.50 15.38
CA ASP A 224 14.74 -10.89 16.71
C ASP A 224 14.44 -9.67 17.58
N ALA A 225 13.70 -9.89 18.66
CA ALA A 225 13.42 -8.87 19.66
C ALA A 225 13.07 -9.54 21.00
N GLU A 226 13.38 -8.87 22.10
CA GLU A 226 12.86 -9.27 23.40
C GLU A 226 11.39 -8.82 23.50
N ILE A 227 10.53 -9.76 23.87
CA ILE A 227 9.08 -9.54 23.88
C ILE A 227 8.61 -9.39 25.32
N PHE A 228 7.91 -8.28 25.59
CA PHE A 228 7.28 -7.99 26.86
C PHE A 228 5.79 -7.70 26.68
N VAL A 229 5.02 -7.95 27.74
CA VAL A 229 3.63 -7.51 27.86
C VAL A 229 3.53 -6.52 28.99
N GLY A 230 2.90 -5.38 28.74
CA GLY A 230 2.70 -4.30 29.71
C GLY A 230 1.25 -3.84 29.79
N GLU A 231 0.98 -2.94 30.72
CA GLU A 231 -0.27 -2.19 30.79
C GLU A 231 -0.03 -0.72 30.43
N LYS A 232 -1.00 -0.12 29.73
CA LYS A 232 -0.96 1.29 29.34
C LYS A 232 0.22 1.59 28.42
N VAL A 233 0.51 0.68 27.49
CA VAL A 233 1.53 0.87 26.47
C VAL A 233 0.96 1.86 25.42
N PRO A 234 1.57 3.03 25.20
CA PRO A 234 1.08 3.98 24.21
C PRO A 234 0.99 3.37 22.82
N GLY A 235 -0.10 3.65 22.10
CA GLY A 235 -0.33 3.10 20.75
C GLY A 235 -0.53 1.58 20.72
N MET A 236 -0.80 0.95 21.88
CA MET A 236 -0.94 -0.50 22.08
C MET A 236 0.34 -1.32 21.90
N ALA A 237 1.41 -0.73 21.35
CA ALA A 237 2.71 -1.37 21.24
C ALA A 237 3.85 -0.35 21.22
N ALA A 238 4.91 -0.63 21.99
CA ALA A 238 6.16 0.11 21.94
C ALA A 238 7.24 -0.78 21.31
N VAL A 239 7.97 -0.23 20.34
CA VAL A 239 8.94 -0.95 19.51
C VAL A 239 10.23 -0.16 19.46
N THR A 240 11.35 -0.80 19.77
CA THR A 240 12.68 -0.17 19.72
C THR A 240 13.62 -1.05 18.92
N ALA A 241 14.49 -0.43 18.12
CA ALA A 241 15.60 -1.09 17.44
C ALA A 241 16.93 -0.83 18.18
N TYR A 242 17.05 0.35 18.79
CA TYR A 242 18.22 0.82 19.54
C TYR A 242 17.80 1.38 20.91
N PRO A 243 18.64 1.26 21.95
CA PRO A 243 19.88 0.48 21.97
C PRO A 243 19.63 -1.04 22.03
N ARG A 244 18.38 -1.45 22.21
CA ARG A 244 17.97 -2.86 22.25
C ARG A 244 16.76 -3.05 21.34
N ARG A 245 16.64 -4.26 20.80
CA ARG A 245 15.50 -4.69 20.01
C ARG A 245 14.40 -5.17 20.93
N LEU A 246 13.37 -4.35 21.14
CA LEU A 246 12.26 -4.66 22.06
C LEU A 246 10.93 -4.51 21.34
N LEU A 247 10.00 -5.42 21.63
CA LEU A 247 8.57 -5.26 21.37
C LEU A 247 7.82 -5.41 22.69
N VAL A 248 7.20 -4.32 23.14
CA VAL A 248 6.29 -4.31 24.28
C VAL A 248 4.86 -4.23 23.77
N ILE A 249 4.06 -5.23 24.11
CA ILE A 249 2.66 -5.37 23.68
C ILE A 249 1.75 -4.95 24.83
N ASP A 250 0.76 -4.11 24.59
CA ASP A 250 -0.27 -3.84 25.61
C ASP A 250 -1.08 -5.11 25.88
N ARG A 251 -1.31 -5.42 27.16
CA ARG A 251 -2.03 -6.61 27.59
C ARG A 251 -3.42 -6.74 26.98
N GLN A 252 -4.06 -5.62 26.64
CA GLN A 252 -5.36 -5.64 25.96
C GLN A 252 -5.31 -6.35 24.60
N LEU A 253 -4.15 -6.42 23.94
CA LEU A 253 -4.00 -7.12 22.67
C LEU A 253 -3.91 -8.64 22.81
N LEU A 254 -3.72 -9.20 24.02
CA LEU A 254 -3.70 -10.66 24.20
C LEU A 254 -5.06 -11.31 23.92
N GLY A 255 -6.15 -10.55 23.98
CA GLY A 255 -7.49 -11.02 23.60
C GLY A 255 -7.75 -11.03 22.08
N GLU A 256 -6.82 -10.53 21.28
CA GLU A 256 -6.98 -10.44 19.83
C GLU A 256 -6.75 -11.79 19.12
N SER A 257 -7.21 -11.85 17.87
CA SER A 257 -7.03 -13.02 17.02
C SER A 257 -5.56 -13.28 16.67
N ASP A 258 -5.26 -14.52 16.27
CA ASP A 258 -3.93 -14.90 15.80
C ASP A 258 -3.47 -14.03 14.62
N ALA A 259 -4.36 -13.70 13.70
CA ALA A 259 -4.06 -12.82 12.57
C ALA A 259 -3.69 -11.40 13.03
N ALA A 260 -4.42 -10.86 14.01
CA ALA A 260 -4.14 -9.54 14.57
C ALA A 260 -2.79 -9.48 15.30
N LEU A 261 -2.46 -10.51 16.09
CA LEU A 261 -1.14 -10.61 16.72
C LEU A 261 -0.03 -10.80 15.68
N ARG A 262 -0.22 -11.65 14.66
CA ARG A 262 0.74 -11.80 13.55
C ARG A 262 0.99 -10.49 12.81
N PHE A 263 -0.04 -9.67 12.60
CA PHE A 263 0.12 -8.33 12.04
C PHE A 263 1.06 -7.49 12.90
N LEU A 264 0.85 -7.46 14.22
CA LEU A 264 1.68 -6.69 15.13
C LEU A 264 3.16 -7.13 15.09
N PHE A 265 3.40 -8.44 15.09
CA PHE A 265 4.76 -8.97 14.97
C PHE A 265 5.41 -8.58 13.64
N GLY A 266 4.71 -8.71 12.50
CA GLY A 266 5.24 -8.29 11.21
C GLY A 266 5.54 -6.79 11.15
N TYR A 267 4.62 -5.97 11.69
CA TYR A 267 4.75 -4.52 11.79
C TYR A 267 5.98 -4.10 12.61
N ALA A 268 6.17 -4.72 13.78
CA ALA A 268 7.28 -4.42 14.67
C ALA A 268 8.61 -4.93 14.10
N PHE A 269 8.64 -6.17 13.60
CA PHE A 269 9.88 -6.82 13.18
C PHE A 269 10.45 -6.19 11.93
N GLU A 270 9.63 -5.80 10.96
CA GLU A 270 10.13 -5.06 9.82
C GLU A 270 10.75 -3.71 10.23
N ALA A 271 10.15 -2.99 11.18
CA ALA A 271 10.69 -1.74 11.68
C ALA A 271 11.98 -1.90 12.51
N ILE A 272 12.09 -3.01 13.26
CA ILE A 272 13.32 -3.37 13.98
C ILE A 272 14.42 -3.74 12.99
N ARG A 273 14.11 -4.59 12.00
CA ARG A 273 15.02 -5.02 10.94
C ARG A 273 15.60 -3.82 10.20
N GLY A 274 14.75 -2.86 9.80
CA GLY A 274 15.17 -1.65 9.09
C GLY A 274 15.70 -0.54 9.99
N GLY A 275 15.85 -0.73 11.30
CA GLY A 275 16.39 0.28 12.21
C GLY A 275 15.51 1.53 12.42
N TYR A 276 14.29 1.55 11.88
CA TYR A 276 13.41 2.72 11.88
C TYR A 276 12.26 2.64 12.90
N ALA A 277 12.30 1.68 13.84
CA ALA A 277 11.30 1.48 14.88
C ALA A 277 10.91 2.75 15.65
N THR A 278 11.85 3.68 15.83
CA THR A 278 11.58 4.98 16.48
C THR A 278 10.46 5.75 15.77
N LEU A 279 10.39 5.68 14.43
CA LEU A 279 9.38 6.39 13.63
C LEU A 279 7.95 5.97 13.98
N LEU A 280 7.75 4.75 14.46
CA LEU A 280 6.43 4.22 14.79
C LEU A 280 5.78 4.96 15.96
N GLN A 281 6.56 5.61 16.84
CA GLN A 281 6.04 6.32 18.01
C GLN A 281 6.27 7.84 17.98
N VAL A 282 6.87 8.39 16.92
CA VAL A 282 7.11 9.84 16.85
C VAL A 282 5.84 10.63 16.52
N GLY A 283 5.62 11.70 17.28
CA GLY A 283 4.56 12.66 16.99
C GLY A 283 4.84 13.53 15.76
N ALA A 284 3.84 14.25 15.26
CA ALA A 284 3.94 15.09 14.07
C ALA A 284 5.05 16.16 14.16
N ARG A 285 5.34 16.67 15.36
CA ARG A 285 6.44 17.63 15.59
C ARG A 285 7.81 16.99 15.35
N GLN A 286 8.10 15.89 16.05
CA GLN A 286 9.36 15.16 15.90
C GLN A 286 9.56 14.63 14.48
N ARG A 287 8.48 14.19 13.81
CA ARG A 287 8.54 13.80 12.40
C ARG A 287 8.99 14.96 11.49
N ARG A 288 8.49 16.18 11.71
CA ARG A 288 8.94 17.36 10.96
C ARG A 288 10.40 17.71 11.24
N GLU A 289 10.83 17.60 12.50
CA GLU A 289 12.22 17.84 12.90
C GLU A 289 13.16 16.80 12.23
N LEU A 290 12.80 15.51 12.24
CA LEU A 290 13.54 14.46 11.52
C LEU A 290 13.57 14.70 10.00
N ALA A 291 12.45 15.11 9.39
CA ALA A 291 12.41 15.41 7.96
C ALA A 291 13.32 16.59 7.59
N GLN A 292 13.38 17.62 8.45
CA GLN A 292 14.30 18.75 8.25
C GLN A 292 15.76 18.30 8.36
N LEU A 293 16.07 17.48 9.36
CA LEU A 293 17.40 16.92 9.57
C LEU A 293 17.87 16.06 8.38
N LEU A 294 17.03 15.15 7.89
CA LEU A 294 17.33 14.30 6.74
C LEU A 294 17.59 15.14 5.47
N ARG A 295 16.79 16.19 5.24
CA ARG A 295 17.04 17.12 4.11
C ARG A 295 18.37 17.87 4.27
N ALA A 296 18.72 18.29 5.48
CA ALA A 296 19.95 18.99 5.75
C ALA A 296 21.18 18.10 5.48
N LEU A 297 21.11 16.80 5.81
CA LEU A 297 22.21 15.83 5.60
C LEU A 297 22.57 15.63 4.12
N VAL A 298 21.60 15.72 3.21
CA VAL A 298 21.83 15.51 1.76
C VAL A 298 21.88 16.81 0.95
N SER A 299 21.76 17.96 1.63
CA SER A 299 21.68 19.27 0.99
C SER A 299 22.99 19.67 0.29
N PRO A 300 22.93 20.30 -0.90
CA PRO A 300 24.11 20.73 -1.64
C PRO A 300 24.98 21.78 -0.95
N GLU A 301 24.40 22.58 -0.07
CA GLU A 301 25.17 23.63 0.63
C GLU A 301 25.89 23.09 1.87
N GLY A 302 25.56 21.86 2.32
CA GLY A 302 26.01 21.29 3.59
C GLY A 302 25.62 22.20 4.74
N ASP A 303 24.58 21.86 5.51
CA ASP A 303 24.31 22.67 6.71
C ASP A 303 25.47 22.50 7.70
N SER A 304 26.38 23.47 7.69
CA SER A 304 27.60 23.48 8.51
C SER A 304 27.31 23.86 9.96
N SER A 305 26.05 23.91 10.35
CA SER A 305 25.64 24.33 11.69
C SER A 305 24.47 23.50 12.24
N GLY A 306 24.41 23.39 13.56
CA GLY A 306 23.30 22.75 14.26
C GLY A 306 23.29 21.22 14.17
N ALA A 307 22.09 20.65 14.21
CA ALA A 307 21.89 19.23 14.44
C ALA A 307 22.49 18.34 13.32
N ALA A 308 22.47 18.78 12.06
CA ALA A 308 23.04 18.01 10.95
C ALA A 308 24.56 17.91 11.06
N ALA A 309 25.24 19.04 11.30
CA ALA A 309 26.70 19.08 11.49
C ALA A 309 27.17 18.16 12.62
N GLU A 310 26.49 18.19 13.78
CA GLU A 310 26.80 17.29 14.90
C GLU A 310 26.68 15.79 14.52
N LEU A 311 25.72 15.42 13.66
CA LEU A 311 25.63 14.04 13.17
C LEU A 311 26.78 13.69 12.25
N VAL A 312 27.15 14.59 11.33
CA VAL A 312 28.27 14.39 10.41
C VAL A 312 29.59 14.26 11.17
N ASP A 313 29.82 15.10 12.18
CA ASP A 313 31.02 15.06 13.01
C ASP A 313 31.16 13.76 13.81
N SER A 314 30.03 13.17 14.21
CA SER A 314 29.98 11.89 14.94
C SER A 314 29.77 10.66 14.04
N ALA A 315 29.71 10.84 12.72
CA ALA A 315 29.40 9.77 11.77
C ALA A 315 30.53 8.74 11.68
N SER A 316 30.17 7.47 11.48
CA SER A 316 31.13 6.44 11.12
C SER A 316 31.70 6.68 9.71
N LEU A 317 32.84 6.06 9.38
CA LEU A 317 33.41 6.13 8.02
C LEU A 317 32.43 5.63 6.95
N GLU A 318 31.64 4.61 7.28
CA GLU A 318 30.61 4.08 6.38
C GLU A 318 29.48 5.11 6.16
N ALA A 319 29.00 5.74 7.23
CA ALA A 319 27.98 6.77 7.15
C ALA A 319 28.47 8.02 6.40
N GLN A 320 29.73 8.40 6.58
CA GLN A 320 30.37 9.47 5.79
C GLN A 320 30.41 9.13 4.29
N ALA A 321 30.79 7.91 3.93
CA ALA A 321 30.82 7.47 2.53
C ALA A 321 29.42 7.48 1.89
N VAL A 322 28.37 7.13 2.65
CA VAL A 322 26.97 7.22 2.19
C VAL A 322 26.57 8.68 1.95
N LEU A 323 26.92 9.60 2.86
CA LEU A 323 26.66 11.03 2.67
C LEU A 323 27.38 11.58 1.44
N GLU A 324 28.64 11.21 1.22
CA GLU A 324 29.40 11.62 0.04
C GLU A 324 28.75 11.13 -1.26
N ARG A 325 28.21 9.90 -1.29
CA ARG A 325 27.51 9.34 -2.45
C ARG A 325 26.23 10.12 -2.79
N HIS A 326 25.51 10.56 -1.77
CA HIS A 326 24.24 11.28 -1.90
C HIS A 326 24.39 12.80 -1.67
N ALA A 327 25.61 13.32 -1.73
CA ALA A 327 25.86 14.75 -1.56
C ALA A 327 25.27 15.53 -2.72
N GLY A 328 24.65 16.68 -2.43
CA GLY A 328 24.14 17.57 -3.47
C GLY A 328 22.78 17.19 -4.06
N GLN A 329 22.07 16.26 -3.43
CA GLN A 329 20.70 15.92 -3.82
C GLN A 329 19.79 17.14 -3.62
N ARG A 330 19.02 17.47 -4.66
CA ARG A 330 18.01 18.53 -4.64
C ARG A 330 16.62 17.92 -4.60
N ASP A 331 15.67 18.67 -4.08
CA ASP A 331 14.23 18.33 -4.13
C ASP A 331 13.86 17.00 -3.46
N VAL A 332 14.62 16.59 -2.44
CA VAL A 332 14.33 15.38 -1.67
C VAL A 332 13.13 15.58 -0.75
N ASP A 333 12.07 14.80 -0.95
CA ASP A 333 10.89 14.81 -0.08
C ASP A 333 11.05 13.86 1.12
N ALA A 334 11.73 14.36 2.16
CA ALA A 334 11.87 13.63 3.42
C ALA A 334 10.53 13.36 4.13
N GLY A 335 9.48 14.13 3.86
CA GLY A 335 8.15 13.86 4.43
C GLY A 335 7.57 12.59 3.83
N ALA A 336 7.55 12.52 2.49
CA ALA A 336 7.10 11.33 1.77
C ALA A 336 7.94 10.09 2.10
N PHE A 337 9.26 10.24 2.28
CA PHE A 337 10.13 9.16 2.75
C PHE A 337 9.68 8.60 4.10
N LEU A 338 9.52 9.46 5.12
CA LEU A 338 9.10 9.03 6.46
C LEU A 338 7.72 8.38 6.44
N ASP A 339 6.76 8.91 5.69
CA ASP A 339 5.44 8.31 5.53
C ASP A 339 5.53 6.96 4.78
N GLY A 340 6.45 6.83 3.81
CA GLY A 340 6.78 5.60 3.12
C GLY A 340 7.35 4.51 4.04
N MET A 341 8.17 4.87 5.02
CA MET A 341 8.69 3.95 6.04
C MET A 341 7.59 3.49 7.00
N LEU A 342 6.64 4.36 7.36
CA LEU A 342 5.48 3.98 8.16
C LEU A 342 4.52 3.06 7.39
N ALA A 343 4.34 3.30 6.09
CA ALA A 343 3.60 2.41 5.22
C ALA A 343 4.27 1.03 5.12
N LEU A 344 5.60 0.98 5.02
CA LEU A 344 6.39 -0.26 4.98
C LEU A 344 6.10 -1.18 6.18
N ALA A 345 6.06 -0.65 7.40
CA ALA A 345 5.71 -1.45 8.58
C ALA A 345 4.28 -2.03 8.49
N LYS A 346 3.30 -1.28 7.98
CA LYS A 346 1.92 -1.77 7.82
C LYS A 346 1.84 -2.86 6.74
N ARG A 347 2.56 -2.69 5.63
CA ARG A 347 2.67 -3.68 4.56
C ARG A 347 3.28 -4.98 5.10
N ALA A 348 4.33 -4.91 5.91
CA ALA A 348 4.91 -6.06 6.58
C ALA A 348 3.94 -6.78 7.52
N GLY A 349 3.21 -6.02 8.34
CA GLY A 349 2.17 -6.58 9.19
C GLY A 349 1.14 -7.35 8.37
N LEU A 350 0.65 -6.77 7.27
CA LEU A 350 -0.31 -7.42 6.38
C LEU A 350 0.25 -8.72 5.76
N VAL A 351 1.51 -8.71 5.32
CA VAL A 351 2.16 -9.92 4.77
C VAL A 351 2.24 -11.02 5.82
N ALA A 352 2.58 -10.67 7.06
CA ALA A 352 2.73 -11.62 8.16
C ALA A 352 1.40 -12.24 8.60
N CYS A 353 0.29 -11.50 8.56
CA CYS A 353 -1.02 -12.03 8.94
C CYS A 353 -1.78 -12.70 7.79
N ASP A 354 -1.53 -12.31 6.53
CA ASP A 354 -2.32 -12.69 5.34
C ASP A 354 -3.84 -12.54 5.51
N ASP A 355 -4.25 -11.59 6.36
CA ASP A 355 -5.63 -11.29 6.68
C ASP A 355 -5.81 -9.77 6.67
N PHE A 356 -6.44 -9.28 5.61
CA PHE A 356 -6.61 -7.86 5.39
C PHE A 356 -7.59 -7.24 6.40
N SER A 357 -8.62 -7.96 6.82
CA SER A 357 -9.54 -7.49 7.86
C SER A 357 -8.83 -7.31 9.19
N ALA A 358 -8.02 -8.29 9.60
CA ALA A 358 -7.22 -8.20 10.82
C ALA A 358 -6.16 -7.08 10.74
N ALA A 359 -5.54 -6.88 9.57
CA ALA A 359 -4.58 -5.80 9.37
C ALA A 359 -5.23 -4.42 9.55
N ILE A 360 -6.39 -4.20 8.92
CA ILE A 360 -7.12 -2.94 9.04
C ILE A 360 -7.62 -2.69 10.46
N TRP A 361 -8.13 -3.73 11.11
CA TRP A 361 -8.49 -3.69 12.54
C TRP A 361 -7.32 -3.23 13.41
N MET A 362 -6.14 -3.83 13.22
CA MET A 362 -4.96 -3.48 14.00
C MET A 362 -4.45 -2.06 13.73
N VAL A 363 -4.44 -1.61 12.47
CA VAL A 363 -4.05 -0.22 12.15
C VAL A 363 -4.97 0.79 12.84
N ALA A 364 -6.29 0.56 12.79
CA ALA A 364 -7.25 1.42 13.47
C ALA A 364 -7.04 1.42 15.00
N ARG A 365 -6.89 0.23 15.60
CA ARG A 365 -6.70 0.10 17.05
C ARG A 365 -5.41 0.77 17.53
N MET A 366 -4.31 0.63 16.80
CA MET A 366 -3.02 1.24 17.14
C MET A 366 -3.00 2.76 16.97
N THR A 367 -3.88 3.31 16.13
CA THR A 367 -4.04 4.75 15.94
C THR A 367 -5.06 5.38 16.88
N GLY A 368 -5.65 4.58 17.78
CA GLY A 368 -6.62 5.03 18.77
C GLY A 368 -8.04 5.19 18.24
N GLU A 369 -8.33 4.71 17.03
CA GLU A 369 -9.70 4.65 16.50
C GLU A 369 -10.50 3.59 17.27
N GLN A 370 -11.65 3.99 17.82
CA GLN A 370 -12.57 3.07 18.50
C GLN A 370 -13.53 2.47 17.47
N LEU A 371 -13.25 1.24 17.04
CA LEU A 371 -14.13 0.47 16.18
C LEU A 371 -15.14 -0.31 17.02
N ALA A 372 -16.39 -0.40 16.56
CA ALA A 372 -17.47 -1.06 17.29
C ALA A 372 -17.34 -2.60 17.31
N THR A 373 -16.87 -3.22 16.22
CA THR A 373 -16.66 -4.68 16.07
C THR A 373 -15.60 -4.97 15.01
N HIS A 374 -14.98 -6.17 15.01
CA HIS A 374 -14.06 -6.63 13.97
C HIS A 374 -14.67 -6.66 12.57
N ASP A 375 -15.99 -6.85 12.48
CA ASP A 375 -16.78 -6.86 11.25
C ASP A 375 -17.41 -5.50 10.92
N ALA A 376 -17.23 -4.49 11.77
CA ALA A 376 -17.68 -3.15 11.43
C ALA A 376 -16.99 -2.76 10.14
N THR A 377 -17.75 -2.26 9.16
CA THR A 377 -17.18 -1.63 7.97
C THR A 377 -16.29 -0.50 8.45
N VAL A 378 -15.01 -0.81 8.65
CA VAL A 378 -14.01 0.18 8.93
C VAL A 378 -14.03 1.04 7.69
N ALA A 379 -14.40 2.31 7.82
CA ALA A 379 -14.32 3.21 6.67
C ALA A 379 -12.84 3.24 6.28
N LEU A 380 -12.43 2.37 5.35
CA LEU A 380 -11.03 2.10 5.06
C LEU A 380 -10.34 3.35 4.50
N GLY A 381 -11.14 4.29 3.96
CA GLY A 381 -10.72 5.64 3.60
C GLY A 381 -10.41 6.57 4.78
N SER A 382 -10.91 6.30 6.00
CA SER A 382 -10.59 7.06 7.21
C SER A 382 -9.39 6.52 8.00
N VAL A 383 -9.07 5.23 7.84
CA VAL A 383 -7.93 4.61 8.52
C VAL A 383 -6.63 5.20 7.99
N LEU A 384 -5.79 5.67 8.90
CA LEU A 384 -4.49 6.25 8.55
C LEU A 384 -3.63 5.23 7.76
N GLY A 385 -3.36 5.54 6.49
CA GLY A 385 -2.58 4.67 5.59
C GLY A 385 -3.38 3.50 4.98
N GLY A 386 -4.69 3.42 5.21
CA GLY A 386 -5.59 2.45 4.58
C GLY A 386 -5.49 2.44 3.04
N PRO A 387 -5.48 3.61 2.35
CA PRO A 387 -5.34 3.65 0.89
C PRO A 387 -4.06 3.03 0.35
N ASP A 388 -2.92 3.20 1.03
CA ASP A 388 -1.67 2.54 0.62
C ASP A 388 -1.80 1.02 0.79
N LEU A 389 -2.33 0.59 1.93
CA LEU A 389 -2.46 -0.83 2.25
C LEU A 389 -3.41 -1.55 1.29
N VAL A 390 -4.51 -0.91 0.86
CA VAL A 390 -5.39 -1.43 -0.20
C VAL A 390 -4.64 -1.60 -1.51
N ARG A 391 -3.92 -0.56 -1.96
CA ARG A 391 -3.19 -0.61 -3.23
C ARG A 391 -2.13 -1.69 -3.22
N PHE A 392 -1.39 -1.80 -2.11
CA PHE A 392 -0.42 -2.87 -1.91
C PHE A 392 -1.10 -4.24 -1.90
N TYR A 393 -2.17 -4.42 -1.11
CA TYR A 393 -2.90 -5.69 -1.02
C TYR A 393 -3.50 -6.16 -2.34
N LEU A 394 -3.71 -5.28 -3.32
CA LEU A 394 -4.23 -5.63 -4.66
C LEU A 394 -3.13 -5.65 -5.74
N SER A 395 -1.89 -5.36 -5.37
CA SER A 395 -0.76 -5.26 -6.30
C SER A 395 -0.21 -6.63 -6.71
N ASP A 396 0.56 -6.61 -7.80
CA ASP A 396 1.40 -7.74 -8.19
C ASP A 396 2.53 -7.99 -7.19
N ASP A 397 3.07 -6.94 -6.56
CA ASP A 397 4.15 -7.07 -5.59
C ASP A 397 3.70 -7.89 -4.37
N TYR A 398 2.49 -7.66 -3.87
CA TYR A 398 1.92 -8.51 -2.81
C TYR A 398 1.75 -9.96 -3.27
N GLN A 399 1.28 -10.20 -4.50
CA GLN A 399 1.15 -11.57 -5.01
C GLN A 399 2.52 -12.24 -5.14
N ALA A 400 3.50 -11.58 -5.76
CA ALA A 400 4.84 -12.10 -5.95
C ALA A 400 5.50 -12.42 -4.60
N LEU A 401 5.31 -11.55 -3.61
CA LEU A 401 5.79 -11.77 -2.25
C LEU A 401 5.11 -12.99 -1.59
N ARG A 402 3.79 -13.12 -1.72
CA ARG A 402 3.05 -14.28 -1.21
C ARG A 402 3.49 -15.59 -1.84
N ASP A 403 3.62 -15.62 -3.17
CA ASP A 403 4.06 -16.80 -3.92
C ASP A 403 5.47 -17.21 -3.50
N LEU A 404 6.36 -16.22 -3.33
CA LEU A 404 7.72 -16.45 -2.86
C LEU A 404 7.73 -17.06 -1.46
N LEU A 405 6.99 -16.47 -0.52
CA LEU A 405 7.04 -16.89 0.88
C LEU A 405 6.36 -18.25 1.11
N VAL A 406 5.37 -18.61 0.30
CA VAL A 406 4.65 -19.90 0.37
C VAL A 406 5.40 -21.04 -0.33
N ALA A 407 6.27 -20.71 -1.29
CA ALA A 407 6.97 -21.72 -2.07
C ALA A 407 7.74 -22.72 -1.18
N PRO A 408 7.76 -24.02 -1.53
CA PRO A 408 8.51 -25.02 -0.77
C PRO A 408 10.00 -24.66 -0.75
N ASN A 409 10.69 -24.98 0.35
CA ASN A 409 12.12 -24.69 0.52
C ASN A 409 13.00 -25.43 -0.49
#